data_AF-A0A9P6D276-F1
#
_entry.id   AF-A0A9P6D276-F1
#
_cell.length_a   1.000
_cell.length_b   1.000
_cell.length_c   1.000
_cell.angle_alpha   90.00
_cell.angle_beta   90.00
_cell.angle_gamma   90.00
#
_symmetry.space_group_name_H-M   'P 1'
#
loop_
_entity.id
_entity.type
_entity.pdbx_description
1 polymer ?
#
loop_
_entity_poly.entity_id
_entity_poly.type
_entity_poly.pdbx_seq_one_letter_code
_entity_poly.pdbx_strand_id
1 'polypeptide(L)'
;MKAHIAIFRALVLCWLFSATVASPIDALRFDLGLTVPSFLNFLLPDPLDVPIPNHRVSAASSATPDESAGEMVGWFDPRANGGRLLDYTTKKYGEPLNVIISGSSDPYVLTDEGFHDYAKSLGYSEECLGMHSGHLHDANLGDGNGRTTELFLARQYYFPIWGTCWESLAGGQHFRAWKQNGTMANSGAWFIGASKEHDSSRNHAIVPDGYNLGRDWFVDRAIEGRRWKSMWWKADLAWRNDLLEEGRKGVNHGIAQDGRVAILTVHRL
;
A
#
# COMPACT_ATOMS: atom_id res chain seq x y z
N MET A 1 -22.95 -30.19 -11.40
CA MET A 1 -21.50 -30.20 -11.06
C MET A 1 -20.66 -31.28 -11.73
N LYS A 2 -21.21 -32.44 -12.15
CA LYS A 2 -20.41 -33.51 -12.78
C LYS A 2 -20.19 -33.36 -14.31
N ALA A 3 -20.98 -32.54 -15.01
CA ALA A 3 -20.87 -32.38 -16.47
C ALA A 3 -19.75 -31.42 -16.94
N HIS A 4 -19.34 -30.45 -16.11
CA HIS A 4 -18.34 -29.46 -16.49
C HIS A 4 -16.88 -29.93 -16.34
N ILE A 5 -16.64 -31.02 -15.59
CA ILE A 5 -15.31 -31.63 -15.43
C ILE A 5 -14.87 -32.39 -16.70
N ALA A 6 -15.83 -32.89 -17.49
CA ALA A 6 -15.54 -33.66 -18.71
C ALA A 6 -15.00 -32.79 -19.86
N ILE A 7 -15.48 -31.55 -19.99
CA ILE A 7 -15.02 -30.60 -21.02
C ILE A 7 -13.59 -30.11 -20.72
N PHE A 8 -13.22 -30.02 -19.44
CA PHE A 8 -11.90 -29.56 -19.00
C PHE A 8 -10.77 -30.55 -19.34
N ARG A 9 -11.05 -31.86 -19.35
CA ARG A 9 -10.07 -32.88 -19.75
C ARG A 9 -9.80 -32.91 -21.25
N ALA A 10 -10.74 -32.49 -22.10
CA ALA A 10 -10.57 -32.48 -23.55
C ALA A 10 -9.68 -31.33 -24.05
N LEU A 11 -9.71 -30.17 -23.38
CA LEU A 11 -8.94 -28.99 -23.80
C LEU A 11 -7.46 -29.03 -23.40
N VAL A 12 -7.12 -29.67 -22.26
CA VAL A 12 -5.72 -29.81 -21.81
C VAL A 12 -4.93 -30.79 -22.68
N LEU A 13 -5.59 -31.81 -23.25
CA LEU A 13 -4.94 -32.74 -24.19
C LEU A 13 -4.63 -32.12 -25.57
N CYS A 14 -5.30 -31.04 -25.95
CA CYS A 14 -5.09 -30.39 -27.24
C CYS A 14 -3.87 -29.46 -27.26
N TRP A 15 -3.38 -29.01 -26.09
CA TRP A 15 -2.22 -28.13 -25.97
C TRP A 15 -0.87 -28.85 -25.87
N LEU A 16 -0.86 -30.17 -25.58
CA LEU A 16 0.38 -30.94 -25.43
C LEU A 16 1.00 -31.41 -26.77
N PHE A 17 0.44 -31.03 -27.91
CA PHE A 17 0.88 -31.49 -29.25
C PHE A 17 1.42 -30.40 -30.19
N SER A 18 1.79 -29.22 -29.69
CA SER A 18 2.41 -28.18 -30.54
C SER A 18 3.58 -27.48 -29.84
N ALA A 19 4.69 -28.20 -29.70
CA ALA A 19 6.01 -27.60 -29.52
C ALA A 19 7.09 -28.62 -29.90
N THR A 20 7.40 -28.73 -31.19
CA THR A 20 8.62 -29.39 -31.66
C THR A 20 9.35 -28.50 -32.66
N VAL A 21 10.68 -28.51 -32.49
CA VAL A 21 11.76 -28.10 -33.40
C VAL A 21 12.25 -26.65 -33.31
N ALA A 22 13.36 -26.45 -32.57
CA ALA A 22 14.46 -25.61 -32.99
C ALA A 22 15.79 -26.20 -32.45
N SER A 23 16.69 -26.58 -33.36
CA SER A 23 18.02 -27.16 -33.10
C SER A 23 19.09 -26.07 -32.89
N PRO A 24 20.27 -26.40 -32.30
CA PRO A 24 21.28 -25.45 -31.86
C PRO A 24 22.44 -25.31 -32.87
N ILE A 25 22.98 -24.11 -33.08
CA ILE A 25 24.26 -23.92 -33.78
C ILE A 25 25.06 -22.72 -33.21
N ASP A 26 26.28 -23.07 -32.80
CA ASP A 26 27.57 -22.36 -32.75
C ASP A 26 27.82 -21.10 -31.91
N ALA A 27 28.65 -21.34 -30.90
CA ALA A 27 29.56 -20.38 -30.30
C ALA A 27 30.67 -20.01 -31.29
N LEU A 28 30.82 -18.72 -31.58
CA LEU A 28 32.02 -18.15 -32.17
C LEU A 28 32.56 -17.03 -31.29
N ARG A 29 33.72 -17.35 -30.72
CA ARG A 29 34.65 -16.51 -29.98
C ARG A 29 35.17 -15.41 -30.92
N PHE A 30 35.07 -14.16 -30.52
CA PHE A 30 35.86 -13.07 -31.09
C PHE A 30 36.56 -12.33 -29.95
N ASP A 31 37.83 -12.68 -29.77
CA ASP A 31 38.80 -11.87 -29.03
C ASP A 31 39.21 -10.70 -29.93
N LEU A 32 38.89 -9.48 -29.52
CA LEU A 32 39.56 -8.28 -29.99
C LEU A 32 39.99 -7.47 -28.77
N GLY A 33 41.27 -7.61 -28.44
CA GLY A 33 41.94 -6.78 -27.47
C GLY A 33 41.96 -5.32 -27.91
N LEU A 34 41.59 -4.44 -26.99
CA LEU A 34 41.91 -3.03 -27.08
C LEU A 34 42.57 -2.60 -25.78
N THR A 35 43.83 -2.23 -25.93
CA THR A 35 44.75 -1.67 -24.95
C THR A 35 44.28 -0.26 -24.56
N VAL A 36 44.21 0.02 -23.26
CA VAL A 36 43.97 1.38 -22.73
C VAL A 36 45.31 1.93 -22.27
N PRO A 37 45.82 3.06 -22.82
CA PRO A 37 47.04 3.66 -22.32
C PRO A 37 46.74 4.55 -21.10
N SER A 38 47.48 4.30 -20.03
CA SER A 38 47.58 5.12 -18.82
C SER A 38 48.29 6.44 -19.09
N PHE A 39 47.61 7.56 -18.86
CA PHE A 39 48.17 8.90 -18.64
C PHE A 39 47.04 9.71 -17.96
N LEU A 40 47.19 10.55 -16.92
CA LEU A 40 48.34 11.28 -16.41
C LEU A 40 47.91 11.80 -15.01
N ASN A 41 48.76 11.63 -13.99
CA ASN A 41 48.59 12.21 -12.65
C ASN A 41 48.75 13.73 -12.71
N PHE A 42 47.77 14.48 -12.22
CA PHE A 42 47.87 15.92 -12.01
C PHE A 42 48.60 16.24 -10.70
N LEU A 43 49.64 17.05 -10.81
CA LEU A 43 50.38 17.69 -9.71
C LEU A 43 49.66 18.97 -9.25
N LEU A 44 49.59 19.16 -7.94
CA LEU A 44 49.25 20.41 -7.25
C LEU A 44 50.29 21.52 -7.55
N PRO A 45 49.96 22.81 -7.37
CA PRO A 45 50.17 23.42 -6.04
C PRO A 45 49.11 24.47 -5.62
N ASP A 46 48.74 24.45 -4.34
CA ASP A 46 48.35 25.65 -3.57
C ASP A 46 49.52 26.65 -3.61
N PRO A 47 49.33 27.99 -3.64
CA PRO A 47 48.91 28.70 -2.42
C PRO A 47 48.19 30.07 -2.61
N LEU A 48 47.65 30.58 -1.50
CA LEU A 48 47.83 31.94 -0.95
C LEU A 48 46.53 32.56 -0.42
N ASP A 49 46.49 32.65 0.90
CA ASP A 49 45.65 33.54 1.70
C ASP A 49 45.81 35.00 1.28
N VAL A 50 44.69 35.66 0.99
CA VAL A 50 44.58 37.12 0.92
C VAL A 50 43.40 37.56 1.80
N PRO A 51 43.62 38.36 2.87
CA PRO A 51 42.53 38.93 3.64
C PRO A 51 41.97 40.17 2.92
N ILE A 52 40.69 40.11 2.50
CA ILE A 52 39.95 41.29 2.03
C ILE A 52 39.11 41.85 3.19
N PRO A 53 39.16 43.16 3.48
CA PRO A 53 38.38 43.79 4.53
C PRO A 53 36.93 43.99 4.07
N ASN A 54 35.97 43.30 4.72
CA ASN A 54 34.56 43.50 4.44
C ASN A 54 34.06 44.84 4.99
N HIS A 55 33.82 45.74 4.04
CA HIS A 55 33.05 46.96 4.19
C HIS A 55 31.63 46.63 4.67
N ARG A 56 31.18 47.32 5.71
CA ARG A 56 29.79 47.25 6.20
C ARG A 56 28.82 47.63 5.07
N VAL A 57 27.97 46.69 4.67
CA VAL A 57 26.69 46.99 4.02
C VAL A 57 25.62 46.47 4.97
N SER A 58 24.96 47.41 5.66
CA SER A 58 23.71 47.12 6.38
C SER A 58 22.62 46.94 5.34
N ALA A 59 22.38 45.69 4.93
CA ALA A 59 21.17 45.34 4.22
C ALA A 59 20.10 45.01 5.26
N ALA A 60 19.12 45.90 5.39
CA ALA A 60 17.86 45.60 6.04
C ALA A 60 17.22 44.43 5.29
N SER A 61 17.25 43.24 5.87
CA SER A 61 16.51 42.09 5.37
C SER A 61 15.04 42.34 5.69
N SER A 62 14.29 42.76 4.67
CA SER A 62 12.85 42.65 4.63
C SER A 62 12.50 41.18 4.74
N ALA A 63 12.17 40.73 5.95
CA ALA A 63 11.54 39.44 6.17
C ALA A 63 10.16 39.48 5.51
N THR A 64 10.08 38.99 4.27
CA THR A 64 8.84 38.46 3.75
C THR A 64 8.44 37.29 4.64
N PRO A 65 7.19 37.20 5.12
CA PRO A 65 6.74 35.97 5.76
C PRO A 65 6.85 34.89 4.69
N ASP A 66 7.75 33.94 4.91
CA ASP A 66 7.70 32.66 4.24
C ASP A 66 6.35 32.05 4.67
N GLU A 67 5.35 32.17 3.80
CA GLU A 67 4.16 31.32 3.85
C GLU A 67 4.68 29.91 3.66
N SER A 68 5.07 29.26 4.76
CA SER A 68 5.21 27.82 4.81
C SER A 68 3.88 27.27 4.32
N ALA A 69 3.86 26.76 3.09
CA ALA A 69 2.78 25.94 2.58
C ALA A 69 2.46 24.96 3.71
N GLY A 70 1.29 25.16 4.35
CA GLY A 70 1.01 24.58 5.65
C GLY A 70 1.31 23.08 5.61
N GLU A 71 2.25 22.65 6.45
CA GLU A 71 2.70 21.26 6.48
C GLU A 71 1.45 20.39 6.68
N MET A 72 1.02 19.69 5.63
CA MET A 72 -0.25 18.99 5.64
C MET A 72 -0.10 17.81 6.60
N VAL A 73 -0.78 17.88 7.75
CA VAL A 73 -0.67 16.88 8.81
C VAL A 73 -1.02 15.50 8.23
N GLY A 74 -0.07 14.58 8.30
CA GLY A 74 -0.22 13.28 7.66
C GLY A 74 -1.28 12.38 8.30
N TRP A 75 -1.45 12.44 9.62
CA TRP A 75 -2.53 11.75 10.35
C TRP A 75 -2.49 12.20 11.80
N PHE A 76 -3.61 12.05 12.51
CA PHE A 76 -3.69 12.22 13.96
C PHE A 76 -3.85 10.86 14.63
N ASP A 77 -3.20 10.63 15.78
CA ASP A 77 -3.37 9.40 16.55
C ASP A 77 -4.81 9.30 17.09
N PRO A 78 -5.60 8.29 16.67
CA PRO A 78 -6.97 8.11 17.14
C PRO A 78 -7.10 8.07 18.67
N ARG A 79 -6.08 7.56 19.36
CA ARG A 79 -6.10 7.35 20.82
C ARG A 79 -6.14 8.67 21.59
N ALA A 80 -5.61 9.75 21.01
CA ALA A 80 -5.58 11.06 21.65
C ALA A 80 -6.98 11.60 21.97
N ASN A 81 -8.00 11.18 21.21
CA ASN A 81 -9.38 11.65 21.32
C ASN A 81 -10.37 10.48 21.50
N GLY A 82 -9.96 9.40 22.16
CA GLY A 82 -10.84 8.27 22.51
C GLY A 82 -11.16 7.30 21.37
N GLY A 83 -10.50 7.44 20.22
CA GLY A 83 -10.44 6.43 19.16
C GLY A 83 -9.45 5.32 19.46
N ARG A 84 -9.28 4.39 18.51
CA ARG A 84 -8.32 3.28 18.61
C ARG A 84 -7.96 2.71 17.23
N LEU A 85 -6.85 1.98 17.14
CA LEU A 85 -6.40 1.30 15.92
C LEU A 85 -6.97 -0.13 15.78
N LEU A 86 -8.03 -0.45 16.52
CA LEU A 86 -8.82 -1.66 16.31
C LEU A 86 -10.23 -1.25 15.89
N ASP A 87 -10.73 -1.79 14.80
CA ASP A 87 -12.13 -1.57 14.41
C ASP A 87 -13.11 -2.21 15.40
N TYR A 88 -14.39 -2.13 15.12
CA TYR A 88 -15.48 -2.74 15.89
C TYR A 88 -16.18 -3.83 15.05
N THR A 89 -15.48 -4.92 14.75
CA THR A 89 -16.10 -6.12 14.13
C THR A 89 -17.07 -6.85 15.06
N THR A 90 -16.78 -6.92 16.37
CA THR A 90 -17.68 -7.49 17.38
C THR A 90 -17.76 -6.62 18.62
N LYS A 91 -18.63 -7.00 19.58
CA LYS A 91 -18.73 -6.30 20.88
C LYS A 91 -17.41 -6.29 21.66
N LYS A 92 -16.54 -7.28 21.46
CA LYS A 92 -15.34 -7.49 22.30
C LYS A 92 -14.02 -7.39 21.53
N TYR A 93 -14.03 -7.71 20.25
CA TYR A 93 -12.83 -7.80 19.42
C TYR A 93 -12.95 -6.88 18.20
N GLY A 94 -11.79 -6.46 17.71
CA GLY A 94 -11.61 -5.61 16.53
C GLY A 94 -10.56 -6.19 15.59
N GLU A 95 -10.59 -5.79 14.34
CA GLU A 95 -9.51 -6.01 13.38
C GLU A 95 -8.54 -4.83 13.40
N PRO A 96 -7.24 -5.07 13.21
CA PRO A 96 -6.23 -4.02 13.28
C PRO A 96 -6.29 -3.10 12.07
N LEU A 97 -6.35 -1.79 12.34
CA LEU A 97 -6.09 -0.72 11.37
C LEU A 97 -4.56 -0.61 11.21
N ASN A 98 -4.02 -1.45 10.33
CA ASN A 98 -2.59 -1.74 10.22
C ASN A 98 -1.89 -1.04 9.04
N VAL A 99 -2.63 -0.25 8.25
CA VAL A 99 -2.10 0.65 7.22
C VAL A 99 -2.75 2.03 7.36
N ILE A 100 -1.96 3.09 7.20
CA ILE A 100 -2.42 4.49 7.11
C ILE A 100 -1.87 5.09 5.82
N ILE A 101 -2.75 5.56 4.93
CA ILE A 101 -2.34 6.46 3.84
C ILE A 101 -2.39 7.88 4.37
N SER A 102 -1.21 8.48 4.47
CA SER A 102 -1.00 9.81 5.02
C SER A 102 -1.79 10.86 4.24
N GLY A 103 -2.38 11.83 4.94
CA GLY A 103 -2.94 13.07 4.41
C GLY A 103 -1.92 13.93 3.65
N SER A 104 -0.63 13.64 3.75
CA SER A 104 0.41 14.25 2.91
C SER A 104 0.57 13.57 1.54
N SER A 105 -0.28 12.59 1.19
CA SER A 105 -0.26 11.89 -0.10
C SER A 105 -0.87 12.73 -1.25
N ASP A 106 -0.79 12.23 -2.48
CA ASP A 106 -1.49 12.77 -3.66
C ASP A 106 -2.94 13.13 -3.29
N PRO A 107 -3.34 14.41 -3.41
CA PRO A 107 -4.68 14.86 -3.03
C PRO A 107 -5.81 14.06 -3.70
N TYR A 108 -5.57 13.52 -4.89
CA TYR A 108 -6.56 12.66 -5.54
C TYR A 108 -6.75 11.33 -4.82
N VAL A 109 -5.69 10.69 -4.33
CA VAL A 109 -5.77 9.45 -3.53
C VAL A 109 -6.51 9.70 -2.21
N LEU A 110 -6.52 10.94 -1.71
CA LEU A 110 -7.29 11.34 -0.55
C LEU A 110 -8.77 11.60 -0.87
N THR A 111 -9.19 11.61 -2.12
CA THR A 111 -10.62 11.58 -2.49
C THR A 111 -11.14 10.15 -2.49
N ASP A 112 -12.46 9.97 -2.34
CA ASP A 112 -13.07 8.64 -2.34
C ASP A 112 -12.88 7.97 -3.72
N GLU A 113 -13.10 8.69 -4.81
CA GLU A 113 -12.87 8.20 -6.17
C GLU A 113 -11.40 7.82 -6.42
N GLY A 114 -10.46 8.71 -6.08
CA GLY A 114 -9.05 8.44 -6.31
C GLY A 114 -8.49 7.34 -5.41
N PHE A 115 -9.03 7.15 -4.20
CA PHE A 115 -8.68 6.00 -3.37
C PHE A 115 -9.14 4.68 -4.01
N HIS A 116 -10.33 4.63 -4.61
CA HIS A 116 -10.81 3.46 -5.35
C HIS A 116 -9.94 3.15 -6.57
N ASP A 117 -9.56 4.17 -7.35
CA ASP A 117 -8.69 3.97 -8.52
C ASP A 117 -7.24 3.62 -8.10
N TYR A 118 -6.75 4.13 -6.97
CA TYR A 118 -5.49 3.71 -6.38
C TYR A 118 -5.54 2.24 -5.93
N ALA A 119 -6.59 1.82 -5.24
CA ALA A 119 -6.77 0.43 -4.83
C ALA A 119 -6.78 -0.54 -6.03
N LYS A 120 -7.38 -0.13 -7.16
CA LYS A 120 -7.31 -0.88 -8.43
C LYS A 120 -5.89 -1.00 -8.98
N SER A 121 -5.07 0.04 -8.84
CA SER A 121 -3.64 -0.04 -9.20
C SER A 121 -2.91 -1.08 -8.35
N LEU A 122 -3.27 -1.19 -7.07
CA LEU A 122 -2.78 -2.22 -6.17
C LEU A 122 -3.47 -3.58 -6.38
N GLY A 123 -4.22 -3.78 -7.46
CA GLY A 123 -4.91 -5.04 -7.78
C GLY A 123 -5.93 -5.48 -6.73
N TYR A 124 -6.55 -4.52 -6.07
CA TYR A 124 -7.84 -4.71 -5.43
C TYR A 124 -8.97 -4.29 -6.38
N SER A 125 -10.19 -4.66 -6.05
CA SER A 125 -11.40 -4.11 -6.67
C SER A 125 -12.54 -4.18 -5.65
N GLU A 126 -13.58 -3.38 -5.87
CA GLU A 126 -14.84 -3.52 -5.16
C GLU A 126 -15.40 -4.94 -5.32
N GLU A 127 -16.14 -5.38 -4.31
CA GLU A 127 -16.69 -6.74 -4.22
C GLU A 127 -17.49 -7.16 -5.46
N CYS A 128 -17.53 -8.48 -5.68
CA CYS A 128 -18.23 -9.10 -6.79
C CYS A 128 -19.71 -8.73 -6.83
N LEU A 129 -20.15 -8.11 -7.94
CA LEU A 129 -21.57 -7.90 -8.28
C LEU A 129 -22.39 -7.16 -7.20
N GLY A 130 -21.75 -6.33 -6.37
CA GLY A 130 -22.43 -5.58 -5.31
C GLY A 130 -23.05 -6.45 -4.20
N MET A 131 -22.67 -7.72 -4.10
CA MET A 131 -23.08 -8.57 -2.99
C MET A 131 -22.17 -8.33 -1.79
N HIS A 132 -22.56 -7.38 -0.92
CA HIS A 132 -22.02 -7.22 0.43
C HIS A 132 -22.36 -8.44 1.31
N SER A 133 -21.65 -9.55 1.08
CA SER A 133 -21.73 -10.73 1.94
C SER A 133 -20.62 -10.66 2.98
N GLY A 134 -20.81 -9.80 3.97
CA GLY A 134 -19.89 -9.59 5.08
C GLY A 134 -20.50 -8.70 6.15
N HIS A 135 -20.02 -8.78 7.39
CA HIS A 135 -20.42 -7.85 8.43
C HIS A 135 -19.78 -6.49 8.17
N LEU A 136 -20.56 -5.41 8.26
CA LEU A 136 -20.04 -4.05 8.25
C LEU A 136 -19.29 -3.80 9.55
N HIS A 137 -18.11 -3.20 9.46
CA HIS A 137 -17.32 -2.82 10.62
C HIS A 137 -17.38 -1.31 10.83
N ASP A 138 -17.37 -0.89 12.09
CA ASP A 138 -17.21 0.51 12.45
C ASP A 138 -15.78 0.79 12.93
N ALA A 139 -15.29 2.02 12.80
CA ALA A 139 -14.06 2.48 13.43
C ALA A 139 -14.28 3.84 14.11
N ASN A 140 -13.51 4.12 15.17
CA ASN A 140 -13.43 5.45 15.76
C ASN A 140 -12.01 5.97 15.61
N LEU A 141 -11.83 6.96 14.71
CA LEU A 141 -10.53 7.52 14.35
C LEU A 141 -10.12 8.70 15.23
N GLY A 142 -10.85 8.97 16.32
CA GLY A 142 -10.53 10.07 17.25
C GLY A 142 -10.65 11.45 16.59
N ASP A 143 -11.47 11.57 15.55
CA ASP A 143 -11.64 12.80 14.78
C ASP A 143 -12.91 13.57 15.13
N GLY A 144 -13.66 13.09 16.12
CA GLY A 144 -14.90 13.72 16.58
C GLY A 144 -16.16 13.21 15.87
N ASN A 145 -16.04 12.31 14.88
CA ASN A 145 -17.19 11.67 14.25
C ASN A 145 -17.73 10.47 15.06
N GLY A 146 -17.04 10.05 16.11
CA GLY A 146 -17.39 8.87 16.89
C GLY A 146 -17.12 7.59 16.10
N ARG A 147 -18.03 6.61 16.17
CA ARG A 147 -17.92 5.38 15.37
C ARG A 147 -18.56 5.60 14.01
N THR A 148 -17.79 5.37 12.96
CA THR A 148 -18.26 5.44 11.57
C THR A 148 -18.12 4.08 10.92
N THR A 149 -19.12 3.70 10.13
CA THR A 149 -19.07 2.49 9.31
C THR A 149 -18.03 2.64 8.21
N GLU A 150 -17.41 1.53 7.82
CA GLU A 150 -16.46 1.46 6.71
C GLU A 150 -16.96 2.19 5.46
N LEU A 151 -16.07 2.92 4.81
CA LEU A 151 -16.36 3.68 3.60
C LEU A 151 -16.05 2.87 2.34
N PHE A 152 -15.11 1.94 2.43
CA PHE A 152 -14.71 1.12 1.32
C PHE A 152 -14.30 -0.27 1.79
N LEU A 153 -14.82 -1.28 1.09
CA LEU A 153 -14.51 -2.69 1.22
C LEU A 153 -13.92 -3.20 -0.09
N ALA A 154 -12.68 -3.64 -0.06
CA ALA A 154 -11.94 -4.05 -1.25
C ALA A 154 -11.37 -5.45 -1.12
N ARG A 155 -11.37 -6.16 -2.25
CA ARG A 155 -11.00 -7.58 -2.37
C ARG A 155 -9.97 -7.76 -3.46
N GLN A 156 -9.13 -8.78 -3.37
CA GLN A 156 -8.08 -9.02 -4.34
C GLN A 156 -8.70 -9.31 -5.71
N TYR A 157 -8.19 -8.61 -6.73
CA TYR A 157 -8.63 -8.78 -8.10
C TYR A 157 -7.73 -9.77 -8.85
N TYR A 158 -8.33 -10.85 -9.38
CA TYR A 158 -7.63 -11.87 -10.19
C TYR A 158 -7.90 -11.67 -11.69
N PHE A 159 -6.89 -11.22 -12.44
CA PHE A 159 -6.90 -11.07 -13.91
C PHE A 159 -6.33 -12.34 -14.60
N PRO A 160 -6.77 -12.78 -15.81
CA PRO A 160 -7.54 -12.10 -16.87
C PRO A 160 -9.03 -12.43 -17.04
N ILE A 161 -9.62 -13.38 -16.32
CA ILE A 161 -10.95 -13.90 -16.70
C ILE A 161 -12.00 -13.87 -15.56
N TRP A 162 -11.62 -13.75 -14.28
CA TRP A 162 -12.51 -14.21 -13.20
C TRP A 162 -12.84 -13.22 -12.05
N GLY A 163 -12.40 -11.95 -12.14
CA GLY A 163 -12.88 -10.85 -11.29
C GLY A 163 -12.69 -11.03 -9.77
N THR A 164 -13.39 -10.22 -8.97
CA THR A 164 -13.49 -10.35 -7.49
C THR A 164 -14.37 -11.51 -7.05
N CYS A 165 -15.18 -12.08 -7.96
CA CYS A 165 -16.08 -13.20 -7.70
C CYS A 165 -15.34 -14.52 -7.41
N TRP A 166 -14.12 -14.67 -7.92
CA TRP A 166 -13.29 -15.83 -7.66
C TRP A 166 -12.59 -15.79 -6.30
N GLU A 167 -12.40 -14.62 -5.71
CA GLU A 167 -11.82 -14.53 -4.35
C GLU A 167 -12.74 -15.19 -3.33
N SER A 168 -14.06 -15.06 -3.49
CA SER A 168 -15.02 -15.84 -2.72
C SER A 168 -14.74 -17.34 -2.83
N LEU A 169 -14.17 -17.88 -3.91
CA LEU A 169 -13.87 -19.31 -4.05
C LEU A 169 -12.42 -19.71 -3.74
N ALA A 170 -11.46 -18.78 -3.67
CA ALA A 170 -10.03 -19.09 -3.52
C ALA A 170 -9.37 -18.46 -2.27
N GLY A 171 -10.04 -17.51 -1.62
CA GLY A 171 -9.44 -16.66 -0.59
C GLY A 171 -8.50 -15.62 -1.22
N GLY A 172 -8.06 -14.66 -0.45
CA GLY A 172 -7.28 -13.55 -1.00
C GLY A 172 -7.06 -12.41 -0.03
N GLN A 173 -6.58 -11.31 -0.58
CA GLN A 173 -6.26 -10.10 0.15
C GLN A 173 -7.48 -9.20 0.24
N HIS A 174 -7.79 -8.78 1.45
CA HIS A 174 -9.01 -8.07 1.76
C HIS A 174 -8.67 -6.85 2.62
N PHE A 175 -9.32 -5.71 2.38
CA PHE A 175 -9.24 -4.59 3.30
C PHE A 175 -10.55 -3.83 3.45
N ARG A 176 -10.69 -3.22 4.62
CA ARG A 176 -11.69 -2.20 4.95
C ARG A 176 -11.00 -0.86 5.17
N ALA A 177 -11.66 0.24 4.84
CA ALA A 177 -11.07 1.57 5.00
C ALA A 177 -12.05 2.59 5.58
N TRP A 178 -11.49 3.51 6.37
CA TRP A 178 -12.15 4.65 6.99
C TRP A 178 -11.33 5.91 6.75
N LYS A 179 -11.98 7.07 6.75
CA LYS A 179 -11.33 8.36 6.49
C LYS A 179 -11.34 9.23 7.73
N GLN A 180 -10.19 9.82 8.05
CA GLN A 180 -10.05 10.72 9.17
C GLN A 180 -10.39 12.16 8.74
N ASN A 181 -11.66 12.53 8.85
CA ASN A 181 -12.22 13.77 8.31
C ASN A 181 -13.14 14.53 9.28
N GLY A 182 -13.19 14.13 10.55
CA GLY A 182 -13.97 14.79 11.58
C GLY A 182 -13.38 16.11 12.07
N THR A 183 -14.23 16.92 12.70
CA THR A 183 -13.92 18.31 13.10
C THR A 183 -12.80 18.45 14.14
N MET A 184 -12.49 17.40 14.91
CA MET A 184 -11.47 17.44 15.95
C MET A 184 -10.07 17.04 15.45
N ALA A 185 -9.97 16.33 14.33
CA ALA A 185 -8.69 15.82 13.82
C ALA A 185 -8.77 15.51 12.32
N ASN A 186 -9.06 16.49 11.47
CA ASN A 186 -9.17 16.28 10.02
C ASN A 186 -7.78 16.30 9.35
N SER A 187 -7.28 15.13 8.98
CA SER A 187 -6.06 14.99 8.16
C SER A 187 -6.37 14.58 6.71
N GLY A 188 -7.57 14.08 6.44
CA GLY A 188 -7.93 13.44 5.17
C GLY A 188 -7.32 12.05 4.96
N ALA A 189 -6.53 11.55 5.92
CA ALA A 189 -5.86 10.26 5.84
C ALA A 189 -6.85 9.09 5.77
N TRP A 190 -6.44 8.01 5.08
CA TRP A 190 -7.16 6.75 5.09
C TRP A 190 -6.55 5.79 6.11
N PHE A 191 -7.39 5.26 7.00
CA PHE A 191 -7.05 4.19 7.94
C PHE A 191 -7.61 2.88 7.42
N ILE A 192 -6.76 1.87 7.29
CA ILE A 192 -7.06 0.65 6.55
C ILE A 192 -6.80 -0.56 7.45
N GLY A 193 -7.77 -1.46 7.52
CA GLY A 193 -7.62 -2.79 8.10
C GLY A 193 -7.37 -3.80 6.99
N ALA A 194 -6.10 -4.10 6.71
CA ALA A 194 -5.70 -5.06 5.68
C ALA A 194 -5.51 -6.45 6.28
N SER A 195 -5.98 -7.47 5.58
CA SER A 195 -5.99 -8.86 6.03
C SER A 195 -5.96 -9.83 4.85
N LYS A 196 -5.64 -11.10 5.14
CA LYS A 196 -5.74 -12.21 4.19
C LYS A 196 -6.74 -13.23 4.69
N GLU A 197 -7.72 -13.56 3.85
CA GLU A 197 -8.80 -14.51 4.14
C GLU A 197 -8.56 -15.88 3.49
N HIS A 198 -9.06 -16.93 4.13
CA HIS A 198 -9.29 -18.22 3.49
C HIS A 198 -10.43 -18.11 2.46
N ASP A 199 -10.54 -19.10 1.59
CA ASP A 199 -11.65 -19.23 0.65
C ASP A 199 -13.03 -19.42 1.34
N SER A 200 -14.13 -19.28 0.59
CA SER A 200 -15.50 -19.44 1.11
C SER A 200 -15.79 -20.79 1.75
N SER A 201 -15.06 -21.86 1.42
CA SER A 201 -15.27 -23.15 2.09
C SER A 201 -14.93 -23.09 3.58
N ARG A 202 -14.19 -22.06 4.00
CA ARG A 202 -13.87 -21.74 5.40
C ARG A 202 -14.54 -20.45 5.88
N ASN A 203 -15.64 -20.03 5.25
CA ASN A 203 -16.42 -18.85 5.63
C ASN A 203 -15.57 -17.58 5.75
N HIS A 204 -14.59 -17.36 4.86
CA HIS A 204 -13.76 -16.15 4.86
C HIS A 204 -12.96 -15.93 6.17
N ALA A 205 -12.70 -16.99 6.93
CA ALA A 205 -11.88 -16.87 8.13
C ALA A 205 -10.47 -16.33 7.78
N ILE A 206 -9.99 -15.36 8.55
CA ILE A 206 -8.62 -14.85 8.42
C ILE A 206 -7.63 -16.01 8.56
N VAL A 207 -6.66 -16.09 7.64
CA VAL A 207 -5.63 -17.14 7.66
C VAL A 207 -4.69 -16.96 8.86
N PRO A 208 -3.96 -17.99 9.31
CA PRO A 208 -2.89 -17.79 10.28
C PRO A 208 -1.93 -16.69 9.79
N ASP A 209 -1.59 -15.75 10.67
CA ASP A 209 -0.79 -14.56 10.35
C ASP A 209 -1.44 -13.61 9.32
N GLY A 210 -2.74 -13.76 9.07
CA GLY A 210 -3.44 -13.08 7.98
C GLY A 210 -3.46 -11.56 8.06
N TYR A 211 -3.40 -10.97 9.25
CA TYR A 211 -3.29 -9.52 9.40
C TYR A 211 -1.93 -8.99 8.95
N ASN A 212 -0.83 -9.68 9.28
CA ASN A 212 0.50 -9.29 8.83
C ASN A 212 0.66 -9.55 7.32
N LEU A 213 0.21 -10.71 6.84
CA LEU A 213 0.25 -11.07 5.42
C LEU A 213 -0.58 -10.11 4.53
N GLY A 214 -1.72 -9.65 5.03
CA GLY A 214 -2.56 -8.68 4.34
C GLY A 214 -1.91 -7.31 4.23
N ARG A 215 -1.41 -6.80 5.36
CA ARG A 215 -0.68 -5.53 5.43
C ARG A 215 0.55 -5.55 4.51
N ASP A 216 1.40 -6.56 4.65
CA ASP A 216 2.69 -6.60 3.96
C ASP A 216 2.46 -6.70 2.44
N TRP A 217 1.44 -7.44 1.99
CA TRP A 217 1.08 -7.49 0.58
C TRP A 217 0.59 -6.14 0.03
N PHE A 218 -0.23 -5.41 0.79
CA PHE A 218 -0.65 -4.06 0.42
C PHE A 218 0.58 -3.15 0.27
N VAL A 219 1.43 -3.15 1.30
CA VAL A 219 2.64 -2.31 1.39
C VAL A 219 3.60 -2.60 0.25
N ASP A 220 3.93 -3.86 -0.01
CA ASP A 220 4.85 -4.27 -1.08
C ASP A 220 4.44 -3.71 -2.44
N ARG A 221 3.14 -3.72 -2.74
CA ARG A 221 2.60 -3.23 -4.01
C ARG A 221 2.57 -1.71 -4.06
N ALA A 222 2.29 -1.07 -2.94
CA ALA A 222 2.33 0.38 -2.82
C ALA A 222 3.75 0.93 -3.07
N ILE A 223 4.78 0.29 -2.49
CA ILE A 223 6.18 0.73 -2.63
C ILE A 223 6.80 0.35 -3.97
N GLU A 224 6.39 -0.76 -4.59
CA GLU A 224 6.85 -1.16 -5.93
C GLU A 224 6.44 -0.12 -6.98
N GLY A 225 5.30 0.54 -6.76
CA GLY A 225 4.70 1.47 -7.69
C GLY A 225 3.87 0.74 -8.75
N ARG A 226 2.61 1.15 -8.90
CA ARG A 226 1.65 0.50 -9.78
C ARG A 226 0.87 1.52 -10.59
N ARG A 227 0.20 1.03 -11.63
CA ARG A 227 -0.58 1.84 -12.55
C ARG A 227 -2.01 1.34 -12.63
N TRP A 228 -2.94 2.28 -12.70
CA TRP A 228 -4.30 2.03 -13.17
C TRP A 228 -4.68 3.06 -14.22
N LYS A 229 -5.24 2.61 -15.36
CA LYS A 229 -5.49 3.47 -16.54
C LYS A 229 -4.23 4.28 -16.90
N SER A 230 -4.30 5.61 -16.97
CA SER A 230 -3.20 6.52 -17.28
C SER A 230 -2.45 7.03 -16.03
N MET A 231 -2.79 6.54 -14.83
CA MET A 231 -2.29 7.07 -13.56
C MET A 231 -1.31 6.11 -12.92
N TRP A 232 -0.16 6.63 -12.49
CA TRP A 232 0.87 5.88 -11.79
C TRP A 232 1.03 6.42 -10.38
N TRP A 233 1.16 5.52 -9.42
CA TRP A 233 1.44 5.87 -8.03
C TRP A 233 2.56 5.02 -7.46
N LYS A 234 3.32 5.60 -6.54
CA LYS A 234 4.33 4.93 -5.72
C LYS A 234 4.32 5.51 -4.32
N ALA A 235 4.47 4.67 -3.31
CA ALA A 235 4.47 5.09 -1.92
C ALA A 235 5.86 5.09 -1.28
N ASP A 236 6.13 6.09 -0.45
CA ASP A 236 7.13 6.00 0.60
C ASP A 236 6.53 5.30 1.82
N LEU A 237 7.35 4.52 2.53
CA LEU A 237 6.92 3.72 3.68
C LEU A 237 7.68 4.14 4.95
N ALA A 238 6.93 4.37 6.02
CA ALA A 238 7.45 4.45 7.38
C ALA A 238 6.71 3.46 8.28
N TRP A 239 7.45 2.75 9.14
CA TRP A 239 6.86 1.82 10.12
C TRP A 239 6.68 2.47 11.48
N ARG A 240 5.53 2.21 12.12
CA ARG A 240 5.26 2.57 13.52
C ARG A 240 4.98 1.31 14.33
N ASN A 241 5.64 1.18 15.48
CA ASN A 241 5.52 0.02 16.37
C ASN A 241 4.88 0.39 17.72
N ASP A 242 4.40 1.62 17.84
CA ASP A 242 3.87 2.21 19.07
C ASP A 242 2.35 2.48 19.00
N LEU A 243 1.71 2.09 17.89
CA LEU A 243 0.28 2.31 17.64
C LEU A 243 -0.60 1.11 18.00
N LEU A 244 -0.07 -0.11 17.83
CA LEU A 244 -0.73 -1.37 18.16
C LEU A 244 0.12 -2.17 19.16
N GLU A 245 -0.52 -2.77 20.15
CA GLU A 245 0.12 -3.71 21.08
C GLU A 245 0.34 -5.05 20.36
N GLU A 246 1.59 -5.51 20.25
CA GLU A 246 1.92 -6.82 19.66
C GLU A 246 1.11 -7.96 20.32
N GLY A 247 0.72 -8.95 19.52
CA GLY A 247 0.00 -10.14 19.97
C GLY A 247 -1.47 -10.11 19.55
N ARG A 248 -2.32 -10.78 20.34
CA ARG A 248 -3.71 -11.11 19.97
C ARG A 248 -4.76 -10.42 20.84
N LYS A 249 -4.35 -9.56 21.76
CA LYS A 249 -5.24 -8.97 22.76
C LYS A 249 -6.21 -7.99 22.10
N GLY A 250 -7.50 -8.27 22.20
CA GLY A 250 -8.54 -7.46 21.54
C GLY A 250 -8.64 -7.71 20.04
N VAL A 251 -7.74 -8.50 19.45
CA VAL A 251 -7.74 -8.82 18.02
C VAL A 251 -8.73 -9.92 17.71
N ASN A 252 -9.53 -9.72 16.66
CA ASN A 252 -10.51 -10.68 16.20
C ASN A 252 -9.88 -12.01 15.76
N HIS A 253 -10.65 -13.09 15.79
CA HIS A 253 -10.20 -14.47 15.53
C HIS A 253 -9.07 -14.99 16.45
N GLY A 254 -8.58 -14.21 17.42
CA GLY A 254 -7.47 -14.59 18.29
C GLY A 254 -6.14 -14.72 17.55
N ILE A 255 -6.01 -14.12 16.38
CA ILE A 255 -4.80 -14.14 15.56
C ILE A 255 -3.85 -13.08 16.09
N ALA A 256 -2.59 -13.47 16.32
CA ALA A 256 -1.56 -12.53 16.73
C ALA A 256 -1.10 -11.70 15.53
N GLN A 257 -0.77 -10.44 15.78
CA GLN A 257 -0.12 -9.53 14.85
C GLN A 257 1.15 -8.95 15.49
N ASP A 258 2.06 -8.41 14.67
CA ASP A 258 3.43 -8.05 15.08
C ASP A 258 3.58 -6.63 15.67
N GLY A 259 2.48 -5.91 15.90
CA GLY A 259 2.41 -4.55 16.43
C GLY A 259 2.70 -3.44 15.41
N ARG A 260 3.09 -3.78 14.17
CA ARG A 260 3.52 -2.79 13.19
C ARG A 260 2.34 -2.20 12.42
N VAL A 261 2.36 -0.89 12.27
CA VAL A 261 1.46 -0.12 11.40
C VAL A 261 2.29 0.53 10.30
N ALA A 262 1.89 0.33 9.05
CA ALA A 262 2.53 0.95 7.90
C ALA A 262 1.94 2.35 7.66
N ILE A 263 2.79 3.37 7.60
CA ILE A 263 2.43 4.72 7.18
C ILE A 263 2.94 4.91 5.75
N LEU A 264 2.01 5.12 4.82
CA LEU A 264 2.30 5.28 3.40
C LEU A 264 2.07 6.73 2.99
N THR A 265 3.06 7.34 2.34
CA THR A 265 2.90 8.62 1.63
C THR A 265 2.90 8.34 0.14
N VAL A 266 1.73 8.43 -0.48
CA VAL A 266 1.52 8.01 -1.88
C VAL A 266 1.74 9.18 -2.82
N HIS A 267 2.64 9.03 -3.78
CA HIS A 267 2.95 10.03 -4.80
C HIS A 267 2.43 9.61 -6.16
N ARG A 268 1.91 10.56 -6.92
CA ARG A 268 1.66 10.37 -8.35
C ARG A 268 2.97 10.59 -9.12
N LEU A 269 3.26 9.69 -10.06
CA LEU A 269 4.44 9.77 -10.93
C LEU A 269 4.16 10.51 -12.24
#